data_AF-R6CQE9-F1
#
_entry.id   AF-R6CQE9-F1
#
_cell.length_a   1.000
_cell.length_b   1.000
_cell.length_c   1.000
_cell.angle_alpha   90.00
_cell.angle_beta   90.00
_cell.angle_gamma   90.00
#
_symmetry.space_group_name_H-M   'P 1'
#
loop_
_entity.id
_entity.type
_entity.pdbx_description
1 polymer ?
#
loop_
_entity_poly.entity_id
_entity_poly.type
_entity_poly.pdbx_seq_one_letter_code
_entity_poly.pdbx_strand_id
1 'polypeptide(L)'
;MNEVRNEERTEEKGQEKNTKRLETIKKEDKKFYWKFIALCGIGGIVGGTAGFLMGFLDDYMAARELSFPEIFLMVQRNLAIPFRYLTVAVGAVFWAASEYFYRKARKIRKESRDLDEDYDRIDDALNISLLLASVMVIMNFICAGIGFYCLPCAEDMVSFVITISFFLLYVYGSFHMQHVIVNMIKEMNPEKKGSLYDKKFKKQWYDSCDEAERRQIGIASYHTVQVTGIACMIFMLIFMMLGMVIEIGLLPMLVPAFIWMIQVITYHVSCKKAQKMMND
;
A
#
# COMPACT_ATOMS: atom_id res chain seq x y z
N MET A 1 -30.80 33.10 -30.81
CA MET A 1 -29.74 33.96 -30.24
C MET A 1 -29.76 33.98 -28.70
N ASN A 2 -30.93 34.02 -28.05
CA ASN A 2 -31.01 33.95 -26.58
C ASN A 2 -30.79 32.54 -26.00
N GLU A 3 -31.14 31.47 -26.71
CA GLU A 3 -30.90 30.08 -26.28
C GLU A 3 -29.43 29.71 -26.28
N VAL A 4 -28.71 29.98 -27.39
CA VAL A 4 -27.25 29.76 -27.49
C VAL A 4 -26.47 30.51 -26.40
N ARG A 5 -26.88 31.75 -26.08
CA ARG A 5 -26.27 32.54 -24.99
C ARG A 5 -26.58 31.99 -23.59
N ASN A 6 -27.67 31.26 -23.43
CA ASN A 6 -28.01 30.60 -22.17
C ASN A 6 -27.25 29.29 -22.02
N GLU A 7 -27.04 28.53 -23.09
CA GLU A 7 -26.22 27.31 -23.12
C GLU A 7 -24.75 27.63 -22.78
N GLU A 8 -24.14 28.62 -23.47
CA GLU A 8 -22.77 29.08 -23.17
C GLU A 8 -22.60 29.51 -21.70
N ARG A 9 -23.56 30.25 -21.15
CA ARG A 9 -23.53 30.69 -19.75
C ARG A 9 -23.70 29.53 -18.75
N THR A 10 -24.33 28.43 -19.18
CA THR A 10 -24.52 27.23 -18.36
C THR A 10 -23.26 26.36 -18.38
N GLU A 11 -22.61 26.26 -19.54
CA GLU A 11 -21.31 25.62 -19.70
C GLU A 11 -20.19 26.35 -18.94
N GLU A 12 -20.13 27.68 -19.03
CA GLU A 12 -19.16 28.50 -18.28
C GLU A 12 -19.32 28.32 -16.77
N LYS A 13 -20.56 28.33 -16.25
CA LYS A 13 -20.84 28.06 -14.83
C LYS A 13 -20.47 26.64 -14.43
N GLY A 14 -20.67 25.66 -15.31
CA GLY A 14 -20.26 24.27 -15.11
C GLY A 14 -18.74 24.13 -15.02
N GLN A 15 -18.01 24.76 -15.95
CA GLN A 15 -16.55 24.78 -15.98
C GLN A 15 -15.95 25.53 -14.78
N GLU A 16 -16.53 26.66 -14.38
CA GLU A 16 -16.09 27.43 -13.21
C GLU A 16 -16.30 26.63 -11.91
N LYS A 17 -17.44 25.95 -11.77
CA LYS A 17 -17.73 25.07 -10.64
C LYS A 17 -16.76 23.89 -10.56
N ASN A 18 -16.44 23.27 -11.70
CA ASN A 18 -15.48 22.17 -11.75
C ASN A 18 -14.06 22.63 -11.42
N THR A 19 -13.66 23.80 -11.93
CA THR A 19 -12.34 24.42 -11.63
C THR A 19 -12.20 24.73 -10.15
N LYS A 20 -13.20 25.36 -9.53
CA LYS A 20 -13.22 25.62 -8.08
C LYS A 20 -13.13 24.33 -7.26
N ARG A 21 -13.78 23.26 -7.70
CA ARG A 21 -13.73 21.94 -7.05
C ARG A 21 -12.35 21.29 -7.14
N LEU A 22 -11.71 21.34 -8.31
CA LEU A 22 -10.34 20.85 -8.46
C LEU A 22 -9.37 21.61 -7.55
N GLU A 23 -9.56 22.91 -7.38
CA GLU A 23 -8.79 23.70 -6.43
C GLU A 23 -9.04 23.31 -4.96
N THR A 24 -10.28 23.03 -4.56
CA THR A 24 -10.57 22.59 -3.20
C THR A 24 -9.91 21.25 -2.89
N ILE A 25 -9.99 20.28 -3.81
CA ILE A 25 -9.30 18.98 -3.68
C ILE A 25 -7.80 19.20 -3.50
N LYS A 26 -7.17 20.04 -4.34
CA LYS A 26 -5.73 20.35 -4.23
C LYS A 26 -5.36 21.03 -2.91
N LYS A 27 -6.20 21.94 -2.41
CA LYS A 27 -5.98 22.64 -1.12
C LYS A 27 -6.09 21.68 0.06
N GLU A 28 -7.08 20.80 0.06
CA GLU A 28 -7.24 19.76 1.09
C GLU A 28 -6.06 18.80 1.06
N ASP A 29 -5.69 18.28 -0.11
CA ASP A 29 -4.56 17.38 -0.29
C ASP A 29 -3.26 18.01 0.23
N LYS A 30 -2.98 19.28 -0.11
CA LYS A 30 -1.78 19.99 0.39
C LYS A 30 -1.74 20.09 1.91
N LYS A 31 -2.90 20.30 2.55
CA LYS A 31 -2.99 20.40 4.02
C LYS A 31 -2.73 19.05 4.69
N PHE A 32 -3.27 17.96 4.13
CA PHE A 32 -3.07 16.62 4.68
C PHE A 32 -1.70 16.04 4.33
N TYR A 33 -1.14 16.40 3.17
CA TYR A 33 0.20 15.99 2.73
C TYR A 33 1.29 16.33 3.75
N TRP A 34 1.31 17.55 4.29
CA TRP A 34 2.29 17.94 5.31
C TRP A 34 2.14 17.15 6.61
N LYS A 35 0.90 16.82 7.00
CA LYS A 35 0.64 15.96 8.17
C LYS A 35 1.12 14.53 7.92
N PHE A 36 0.95 14.03 6.70
CA PHE A 36 1.44 12.73 6.28
C PHE A 36 2.97 12.66 6.30
N ILE A 37 3.65 13.67 5.75
CA ILE A 37 5.12 13.78 5.83
C ILE A 37 5.59 13.80 7.29
N ALA A 38 4.95 14.60 8.15
CA ALA A 38 5.30 14.65 9.57
C ALA A 38 5.15 13.27 10.24
N LEU A 39 4.10 12.52 9.89
CA LEU A 39 3.90 11.15 10.39
C LEU A 39 4.99 10.19 9.89
N CYS A 40 5.37 10.27 8.60
CA CYS A 40 6.48 9.50 8.04
C CYS A 40 7.80 9.85 8.73
N GLY A 41 8.04 11.12 9.04
CA GLY A 41 9.23 11.58 9.78
C GLY A 41 9.32 10.97 11.17
N ILE A 42 8.21 10.95 11.92
CA ILE A 42 8.15 10.30 13.25
C ILE A 42 8.42 8.79 13.11
N GLY A 43 7.81 8.13 12.13
CA GLY A 43 8.05 6.71 11.85
C GLY A 43 9.52 6.43 11.51
N GLY A 44 10.16 7.30 10.74
CA GLY A 44 11.58 7.22 10.41
C GLY A 44 12.49 7.35 11.64
N ILE A 45 12.17 8.26 12.57
CA ILE A 45 12.91 8.40 13.84
C ILE A 45 12.76 7.14 14.69
N VAL A 46 11.53 6.65 14.87
CA VAL A 46 11.27 5.42 15.65
C VAL A 46 12.00 4.23 15.03
N GLY A 47 11.89 4.03 13.71
CA GLY A 47 12.61 2.97 13.01
C GLY A 47 14.12 3.10 13.11
N GLY A 48 14.66 4.32 12.97
CA GLY A 48 16.10 4.59 13.09
C GLY A 48 16.63 4.32 14.49
N THR A 49 15.92 4.74 15.54
CA THR A 49 16.31 4.47 16.93
C THR A 49 16.25 2.98 17.26
N ALA A 50 15.20 2.27 16.83
CA ALA A 50 15.09 0.83 17.01
C ALA A 50 16.21 0.07 16.28
N GLY A 51 16.53 0.47 15.04
CA GLY A 51 17.63 -0.09 14.27
C GLY A 51 19.00 0.14 14.94
N PHE A 52 19.24 1.35 15.45
CA PHE A 52 20.47 1.67 16.19
C PHE A 52 20.61 0.84 17.48
N LEU A 53 19.52 0.70 18.24
CA LEU A 53 19.48 -0.14 19.44
C LEU A 53 19.74 -1.62 19.12
N MET A 54 19.17 -2.13 18.03
CA MET A 54 19.42 -3.50 17.58
C MET A 54 20.88 -3.70 17.16
N GLY A 55 21.49 -2.75 16.43
CA GLY A 55 22.92 -2.81 16.08
C GLY A 55 23.82 -2.81 17.32
N PHE A 56 23.52 -1.96 18.30
CA PHE A 56 24.26 -1.92 19.56
C PHE A 56 24.13 -3.23 20.37
N LEU A 57 22.95 -3.85 20.36
CA LEU A 57 22.71 -5.16 20.97
C LEU A 57 23.47 -6.27 20.25
N ASP A 58 23.58 -6.20 18.92
CA ASP A 58 24.32 -7.18 18.12
C ASP A 58 25.82 -7.10 18.40
N ASP A 59 26.41 -5.90 18.43
CA ASP A 59 27.81 -5.68 18.84
C ASP A 59 28.08 -6.22 20.26
N TYR A 60 27.13 -6.02 21.17
CA TYR A 60 27.21 -6.52 22.55
C TYR A 60 27.10 -8.05 22.66
N MET A 61 26.33 -8.69 21.78
CA MET A 61 26.16 -10.15 21.73
C MET A 61 27.29 -10.84 20.96
N ALA A 62 27.85 -10.19 19.93
CA ALA A 62 29.04 -10.64 19.21
C ALA A 62 30.27 -10.71 20.13
N ALA A 63 30.39 -9.79 21.09
CA ALA A 63 31.39 -9.83 22.15
C ALA A 63 31.25 -11.04 23.11
N ARG A 64 30.17 -11.84 23.01
CA ARG A 64 29.92 -13.05 23.80
C ARG A 64 30.04 -14.36 23.01
N GLU A 65 30.61 -14.32 21.80
CA GLU A 65 30.89 -15.50 20.94
C GLU A 65 29.68 -16.40 20.63
N LEU A 66 28.46 -15.84 20.58
CA LEU A 66 27.30 -16.53 20.03
C LEU A 66 27.33 -16.42 18.49
N SER A 67 28.25 -17.14 17.85
CA SER A 67 28.39 -17.12 16.39
C SER A 67 27.39 -18.05 15.70
N PHE A 68 26.75 -17.55 14.64
CA PHE A 68 25.98 -18.37 13.71
C PHE A 68 26.94 -19.21 12.84
N PRO A 69 26.54 -20.42 12.39
CA PRO A 69 27.39 -21.26 11.56
C PRO A 69 27.86 -20.52 10.29
N GLU A 70 29.14 -20.57 9.97
CA GLU A 70 29.75 -19.85 8.83
C GLU A 70 29.07 -20.14 7.48
N ILE A 71 28.50 -21.34 7.32
CA ILE A 71 27.74 -21.77 6.15
C ILE A 71 26.47 -20.93 5.98
N PHE A 72 25.78 -20.61 7.08
CA PHE A 72 24.58 -19.78 7.09
C PHE A 72 24.90 -18.36 6.64
N LEU A 73 26.01 -17.80 7.15
CA LEU A 73 26.51 -16.49 6.75
C LEU A 73 26.89 -16.44 5.27
N MET A 74 27.52 -17.50 4.74
CA MET A 74 27.92 -17.58 3.34
C MET A 74 26.71 -17.64 2.40
N VAL A 75 25.69 -18.44 2.74
CA VAL A 75 24.43 -18.53 1.98
C VAL A 75 23.69 -17.19 2.01
N GLN A 76 23.61 -16.54 3.18
CA GLN A 76 22.98 -15.24 3.35
C GLN A 76 23.66 -14.15 2.50
N ARG A 77 25.00 -14.10 2.49
CA ARG A 77 25.78 -13.16 1.66
C ARG A 77 25.56 -13.37 0.16
N ASN A 78 25.52 -14.61 -0.30
CA ASN A 78 25.33 -14.92 -1.72
C ASN A 78 23.90 -14.64 -2.20
N LEU A 79 22.91 -14.71 -1.32
CA LEU A 79 21.53 -14.31 -1.61
C LEU A 79 21.33 -12.78 -1.51
N ALA A 80 22.09 -12.08 -0.66
CA ALA A 80 21.98 -10.64 -0.47
C ALA A 80 22.10 -9.83 -1.77
N ILE A 81 23.11 -10.15 -2.57
CA ILE A 81 23.47 -9.41 -3.78
C ILE A 81 22.35 -9.48 -4.83
N PRO A 82 21.88 -10.67 -5.27
CA PRO A 82 20.81 -10.75 -6.25
C PRO A 82 19.49 -10.16 -5.74
N PHE A 83 19.18 -10.30 -4.44
CA PHE A 83 17.94 -9.74 -3.88
C PHE A 83 17.92 -8.20 -3.85
N ARG A 84 19.08 -7.54 -3.72
CA ARG A 84 19.18 -6.08 -3.86
C ARG A 84 18.81 -5.63 -5.27
N TYR A 85 19.38 -6.25 -6.29
CA TYR A 85 19.03 -5.96 -7.69
C TYR A 85 17.59 -6.33 -8.02
N LEU A 86 17.09 -7.43 -7.44
CA LEU A 86 15.69 -7.82 -7.54
C LEU A 86 14.76 -6.76 -6.97
N THR A 87 15.10 -6.13 -5.84
CA THR A 87 14.30 -5.03 -5.25
C THR A 87 14.11 -3.88 -6.24
N VAL A 88 15.20 -3.45 -6.87
CA VAL A 88 15.20 -2.37 -7.87
C VAL A 88 14.42 -2.79 -9.11
N ALA A 89 14.65 -3.99 -9.63
CA ALA A 89 13.95 -4.50 -10.80
C ALA A 89 12.44 -4.64 -10.57
N VAL A 90 12.04 -5.28 -9.47
CA VAL A 90 10.63 -5.51 -9.11
C VAL A 90 9.93 -4.18 -8.89
N GLY A 91 10.51 -3.27 -8.11
CA GLY A 91 9.93 -1.94 -7.88
C GLY A 91 9.73 -1.16 -9.19
N ALA A 92 10.72 -1.19 -10.08
CA ALA A 92 10.63 -0.54 -11.39
C ALA A 92 9.55 -1.17 -12.30
N VAL A 93 9.46 -2.50 -12.35
CA VAL A 93 8.47 -3.23 -13.15
C VAL A 93 7.05 -2.91 -12.69
N PHE A 94 6.78 -3.01 -11.38
CA PHE A 94 5.45 -2.72 -10.85
C PHE A 94 5.06 -1.25 -11.02
N TRP A 95 6.01 -0.32 -10.85
CA TRP A 95 5.73 1.09 -11.11
C TRP A 95 5.42 1.33 -12.59
N ALA A 96 6.26 0.85 -13.50
CA ALA A 96 6.05 1.00 -14.94
C ALA A 96 4.72 0.38 -15.39
N ALA A 97 4.36 -0.79 -14.87
CA ALA A 97 3.09 -1.44 -15.15
C ALA A 97 1.90 -0.62 -14.61
N SER A 98 1.97 -0.13 -13.37
CA SER A 98 0.93 0.72 -12.79
C SER A 98 0.74 2.01 -13.61
N GLU A 99 1.83 2.66 -14.01
CA GLU A 99 1.83 3.86 -14.84
C GLU A 99 1.28 3.60 -16.25
N TYR A 100 1.57 2.43 -16.83
CA TYR A 100 1.02 2.04 -18.13
C TYR A 100 -0.52 1.97 -18.08
N PHE A 101 -1.09 1.29 -17.09
CA PHE A 101 -2.54 1.18 -16.94
C PHE A 101 -3.18 2.53 -16.60
N TYR A 102 -2.52 3.36 -15.78
CA TYR A 102 -2.97 4.72 -15.49
C TYR A 102 -3.01 5.60 -16.75
N ARG A 103 -1.95 5.55 -17.58
CA ARG A 103 -1.90 6.26 -18.86
C ARG A 103 -2.96 5.77 -19.84
N LYS A 104 -3.21 4.46 -19.87
CA LYS A 104 -4.29 3.87 -20.66
C LYS A 104 -5.65 4.42 -20.24
N ALA A 105 -5.96 4.41 -18.94
CA ALA A 105 -7.19 4.97 -18.39
C ALA A 105 -7.33 6.46 -18.73
N ARG A 106 -6.25 7.24 -18.55
CA ARG A 106 -6.22 8.67 -18.85
C ARG A 106 -6.43 8.95 -20.34
N LYS A 107 -5.87 8.12 -21.22
CA LYS A 107 -6.04 8.24 -22.66
C LYS A 107 -7.50 8.00 -23.06
N ILE A 108 -8.10 6.91 -22.58
CA ILE A 108 -9.51 6.58 -22.83
C ILE A 108 -10.39 7.74 -22.35
N ARG A 109 -10.18 8.24 -21.12
CA ARG A 109 -10.92 9.39 -20.59
C ARG A 109 -10.81 10.65 -21.44
N LYS A 110 -9.65 10.92 -22.05
CA LYS A 110 -9.44 12.11 -22.90
C LYS A 110 -10.10 11.97 -24.27
N GLU A 111 -10.14 10.75 -24.81
CA GLU A 111 -10.69 10.45 -26.14
C GLU A 111 -12.19 10.15 -26.11
N SER A 112 -12.73 9.84 -24.92
CA SER A 112 -14.13 9.51 -24.72
C SER A 112 -15.03 10.70 -25.04
N ARG A 113 -16.05 10.43 -25.86
CA ARG A 113 -17.13 11.39 -26.20
C ARG A 113 -18.32 11.25 -25.27
N ASP A 114 -18.54 10.04 -24.75
CA ASP A 114 -19.55 9.71 -23.76
C ASP A 114 -18.87 8.98 -22.61
N LEU A 115 -18.75 9.67 -21.48
CA LEU A 115 -17.99 9.18 -20.34
C LEU A 115 -18.66 7.95 -19.71
N ASP A 116 -19.99 7.82 -19.83
CA ASP A 116 -20.75 6.74 -19.20
C ASP A 116 -20.55 5.41 -19.95
N GLU A 117 -20.43 5.44 -21.28
CA GLU A 117 -20.16 4.23 -22.09
C GLU A 117 -18.74 3.66 -21.86
N ASP A 118 -17.76 4.55 -21.69
CA ASP A 118 -16.36 4.15 -21.47
C ASP A 118 -16.01 4.00 -19.98
N TYR A 119 -16.94 4.29 -19.07
CA TYR A 119 -16.71 4.33 -17.63
C TYR A 119 -16.09 3.03 -17.12
N ASP A 120 -16.70 1.89 -17.43
CA ASP A 120 -16.25 0.57 -16.96
C ASP A 120 -14.81 0.26 -17.43
N ARG A 121 -14.47 0.64 -18.66
CA ARG A 121 -13.11 0.42 -19.19
C ARG A 121 -12.06 1.28 -18.51
N ILE A 122 -12.44 2.50 -18.14
CA ILE A 122 -11.57 3.40 -17.39
C ILE A 122 -11.42 2.87 -15.96
N ASP A 123 -12.52 2.49 -15.31
CA ASP A 123 -12.52 1.97 -13.95
C ASP A 123 -11.71 0.68 -13.83
N ASP A 124 -11.86 -0.27 -14.74
CA ASP A 124 -11.06 -1.50 -14.80
C ASP A 124 -9.56 -1.20 -14.91
N ALA A 125 -9.18 -0.29 -15.79
CA ALA A 125 -7.78 0.10 -15.95
C ALA A 125 -7.23 0.79 -14.69
N LEU A 126 -8.03 1.63 -14.02
CA LEU A 126 -7.66 2.26 -12.75
C LEU A 126 -7.57 1.23 -11.61
N ASN A 127 -8.47 0.26 -11.54
CA ASN A 127 -8.46 -0.83 -10.57
C ASN A 127 -7.22 -1.70 -10.71
N ILE A 128 -6.83 -2.07 -11.94
CA ILE A 128 -5.58 -2.80 -12.19
C ILE A 128 -4.37 -1.94 -11.79
N SER A 129 -4.36 -0.65 -12.16
CA SER A 129 -3.27 0.26 -11.78
C SER A 129 -3.13 0.40 -10.26
N LEU A 130 -4.26 0.46 -9.54
CA LEU A 130 -4.32 0.56 -8.09
C LEU A 130 -3.87 -0.73 -7.39
N LEU A 131 -4.27 -1.88 -7.94
CA LEU A 131 -3.80 -3.19 -7.50
C LEU A 131 -2.28 -3.27 -7.64
N LEU A 132 -1.72 -2.90 -8.79
CA LEU A 132 -0.28 -2.90 -9.03
C LEU A 132 0.46 -1.97 -8.07
N ALA A 133 -0.05 -0.75 -7.82
CA ALA A 133 0.52 0.17 -6.85
C ALA A 133 0.47 -0.38 -5.41
N SER A 134 -0.59 -1.13 -5.08
CA SER A 134 -0.74 -1.78 -3.76
C SER A 134 0.19 -2.98 -3.59
N VAL A 135 0.36 -3.80 -4.63
CA VAL A 135 1.31 -4.92 -4.63
C VAL A 135 2.75 -4.41 -4.61
N MET A 136 3.04 -3.33 -5.34
CA MET A 136 4.35 -2.69 -5.38
C MET A 136 4.87 -2.36 -3.99
N VAL A 137 4.04 -1.73 -3.13
CA VAL A 137 4.49 -1.36 -1.78
C VAL A 137 4.78 -2.61 -0.94
N ILE A 138 3.94 -3.65 -1.03
CA ILE A 138 4.13 -4.91 -0.30
C ILE A 138 5.43 -5.60 -0.72
N MET A 139 5.65 -5.73 -2.04
CA MET A 139 6.88 -6.32 -2.59
C MET A 139 8.11 -5.51 -2.19
N ASN A 140 8.02 -4.19 -2.19
CA ASN A 140 9.10 -3.32 -1.75
C ASN A 140 9.45 -3.55 -0.27
N PHE A 141 8.47 -3.74 0.62
CA PHE A 141 8.72 -4.08 2.03
C PHE A 141 9.40 -5.46 2.19
N ILE A 142 8.96 -6.47 1.45
CA ILE A 142 9.57 -7.81 1.48
C ILE A 142 11.02 -7.74 1.02
N CYS A 143 11.25 -7.16 -0.16
CA CYS A 143 12.56 -7.08 -0.78
C CYS A 143 13.52 -6.20 0.02
N ALA A 144 13.06 -5.06 0.55
CA ALA A 144 13.87 -4.23 1.44
C ALA A 144 14.16 -4.93 2.77
N GLY A 145 13.20 -5.67 3.35
CA GLY A 145 13.43 -6.46 4.56
C GLY A 145 14.55 -7.50 4.39
N ILE A 146 14.53 -8.24 3.27
CA ILE A 146 15.61 -9.16 2.90
C ILE A 146 16.91 -8.40 2.66
N GLY A 147 16.85 -7.27 1.96
CA GLY A 147 17.99 -6.39 1.73
C GLY A 147 18.65 -5.95 3.04
N PHE A 148 17.86 -5.49 4.02
CA PHE A 148 18.33 -5.06 5.33
C PHE A 148 18.93 -6.20 6.14
N TYR A 149 18.26 -7.36 6.16
CA TYR A 149 18.74 -8.55 6.88
C TYR A 149 20.13 -9.01 6.39
N CYS A 150 20.45 -8.77 5.12
CA CYS A 150 21.73 -9.19 4.54
C CYS A 150 22.80 -8.07 4.48
N LEU A 151 22.53 -6.88 5.02
CA LEU A 151 23.50 -5.77 5.05
C LEU A 151 24.76 -6.06 5.88
N PRO A 152 24.70 -6.71 7.06
CA PRO A 152 25.91 -6.98 7.83
C PRO A 152 26.94 -7.84 7.08
N CYS A 153 26.49 -8.61 6.08
CA CYS A 153 27.35 -9.43 5.23
C CYS A 153 28.05 -8.65 4.10
N ALA A 154 27.65 -7.40 3.86
CA ALA A 154 28.20 -6.50 2.86
C ALA A 154 28.61 -5.22 3.60
N GLU A 155 29.86 -5.16 4.09
CA GLU A 155 30.48 -4.02 4.79
C GLU A 155 30.59 -2.73 3.92
N ASP A 156 29.53 -2.34 3.23
CA ASP A 156 29.52 -1.20 2.33
C ASP A 156 28.34 -0.27 2.65
N MET A 157 28.68 0.85 3.30
CA MET A 157 27.77 1.96 3.59
C MET A 157 27.05 2.44 2.32
N VAL A 158 27.70 2.36 1.15
CA VAL A 158 27.09 2.74 -0.14
C VAL A 158 25.91 1.83 -0.46
N SER A 159 26.02 0.52 -0.22
CA SER A 159 24.91 -0.40 -0.43
C SER A 159 23.73 -0.10 0.49
N PHE A 160 23.98 0.23 1.76
CA PHE A 160 22.91 0.59 2.68
C PHE A 160 22.14 1.81 2.17
N VAL A 161 22.88 2.85 1.78
CA VAL A 161 22.31 4.10 1.26
C VAL A 161 21.51 3.85 -0.01
N ILE A 162 21.99 3.01 -0.92
CA ILE A 162 21.25 2.64 -2.14
C ILE A 162 19.94 1.92 -1.79
N THR A 163 19.99 0.88 -0.95
CA THR A 163 18.80 0.10 -0.59
C THR A 163 17.73 0.96 0.08
N ILE A 164 18.12 1.80 1.05
CA ILE A 164 17.16 2.68 1.72
C ILE A 164 16.61 3.76 0.78
N SER A 165 17.43 4.29 -0.14
CA SER A 165 16.99 5.29 -1.11
C SER A 165 15.94 4.73 -2.08
N PHE A 166 16.17 3.54 -2.64
CA PHE A 166 15.20 2.88 -3.51
C PHE A 166 13.94 2.45 -2.75
N PHE A 167 14.09 1.97 -1.51
CA PHE A 167 12.95 1.65 -0.66
C PHE A 167 12.03 2.87 -0.47
N LEU A 168 12.60 4.02 -0.06
CA LEU A 168 11.84 5.26 0.12
C LEU A 168 11.25 5.77 -1.19
N LEU A 169 12.00 5.69 -2.29
CA LEU A 169 11.55 6.06 -3.62
C LEU A 169 10.31 5.26 -4.03
N TYR A 170 10.31 3.93 -3.84
CA TYR A 170 9.18 3.08 -4.21
C TYR A 170 7.99 3.20 -3.25
N VAL A 171 8.23 3.44 -1.95
CA VAL A 171 7.14 3.82 -1.04
C VAL A 171 6.49 5.11 -1.52
N TYR A 172 7.27 6.15 -1.80
CA TYR A 172 6.75 7.40 -2.33
C TYR A 172 6.01 7.19 -3.67
N GLY A 173 6.62 6.46 -4.61
CA GLY A 173 6.04 6.15 -5.92
C GLY A 173 4.69 5.44 -5.81
N SER A 174 4.58 4.40 -4.97
CA SER A 174 3.33 3.68 -4.75
C SER A 174 2.23 4.57 -4.14
N PHE A 175 2.57 5.40 -3.14
CA PHE A 175 1.63 6.37 -2.58
C PHE A 175 1.21 7.44 -3.60
N HIS A 176 2.16 7.93 -4.41
CA HIS A 176 1.88 8.89 -5.48
C HIS A 176 0.94 8.29 -6.53
N MET A 177 1.16 7.04 -6.95
CA MET A 177 0.28 6.35 -7.89
C MET A 177 -1.12 6.18 -7.32
N GLN A 178 -1.25 5.70 -6.07
CA GLN A 178 -2.54 5.62 -5.39
C GLN A 178 -3.23 7.00 -5.34
N HIS A 179 -2.47 8.07 -5.06
CA HIS A 179 -2.97 9.44 -5.01
C HIS A 179 -3.55 9.92 -6.34
N VAL A 180 -2.79 9.80 -7.43
CA VAL A 180 -3.26 10.25 -8.76
C VAL A 180 -4.44 9.42 -9.25
N ILE A 181 -4.46 8.12 -8.98
CA ILE A 181 -5.58 7.22 -9.33
C ILE A 181 -6.85 7.63 -8.59
N VAL A 182 -6.79 7.78 -7.27
CA VAL A 182 -7.96 8.18 -6.47
C VAL A 182 -8.44 9.58 -6.84
N ASN A 183 -7.52 10.51 -7.16
CA ASN A 183 -7.92 11.82 -7.65
C ASN A 183 -8.62 11.73 -9.00
N MET A 184 -8.16 10.88 -9.92
CA MET A 184 -8.85 10.63 -11.19
C MET A 184 -10.25 10.05 -10.97
N ILE A 185 -10.41 9.09 -10.05
CA ILE A 185 -11.73 8.55 -9.68
C ILE A 185 -12.63 9.65 -9.12
N LYS A 186 -12.15 10.52 -8.22
CA LYS A 186 -12.94 11.65 -7.67
C LYS A 186 -13.33 12.70 -8.72
N GLU A 187 -12.52 12.86 -9.77
CA GLU A 187 -12.85 13.75 -10.87
C GLU A 187 -13.97 13.18 -11.75
N MET A 188 -13.99 11.87 -11.96
CA MET A 188 -15.08 11.18 -12.67
C MET A 188 -16.36 11.10 -11.83
N ASN A 189 -16.20 10.88 -10.53
CA ASN A 189 -17.28 10.59 -9.60
C ASN A 189 -17.42 11.71 -8.55
N PRO A 190 -18.33 12.68 -8.75
CA PRO A 190 -18.42 13.86 -7.93
C PRO A 190 -18.81 13.61 -6.45
N GLU A 191 -19.50 12.50 -6.20
CA GLU A 191 -19.97 12.04 -4.89
C GLU A 191 -18.85 11.56 -3.98
N LYS A 192 -17.73 11.08 -4.54
CA LYS A 192 -16.59 10.55 -3.81
C LYS A 192 -15.86 11.64 -3.03
N LYS A 193 -15.57 11.35 -1.75
CA LYS A 193 -14.95 12.31 -0.82
C LYS A 193 -13.73 11.73 -0.12
N GLY A 194 -12.88 12.65 0.35
CA GLY A 194 -11.72 12.35 1.16
C GLY A 194 -10.39 12.58 0.43
N SER A 195 -9.37 12.84 1.23
CA SER A 195 -7.97 12.92 0.79
C SER A 195 -7.24 11.68 1.26
N LEU A 196 -6.47 11.03 0.37
CA LEU A 196 -5.68 9.84 0.73
C LEU A 196 -4.68 10.09 1.86
N TYR A 197 -4.26 11.34 2.04
CA TYR A 197 -3.35 11.74 3.11
C TYR A 197 -4.06 11.90 4.48
N ASP A 198 -5.40 11.87 4.51
CA ASP A 198 -6.18 11.91 5.75
C ASP A 198 -6.26 10.51 6.38
N LYS A 199 -6.02 10.42 7.69
CA LYS A 199 -6.17 9.17 8.47
C LYS A 199 -7.61 8.62 8.42
N LYS A 200 -8.59 9.50 8.20
CA LYS A 200 -10.01 9.13 8.08
C LYS A 200 -10.44 8.83 6.65
N PHE A 201 -9.51 8.82 5.68
CA PHE A 201 -9.80 8.61 4.27
C PHE A 201 -10.68 7.38 4.03
N LYS A 202 -10.29 6.20 4.54
CA LYS A 202 -11.04 4.95 4.32
C LYS A 202 -12.49 5.06 4.78
N LYS A 203 -12.74 5.76 5.89
CA LYS A 203 -14.10 5.99 6.41
C LYS A 203 -14.85 6.99 5.53
N GLN A 204 -14.26 8.14 5.23
CA GLN A 204 -14.88 9.16 4.37
C GLN A 204 -15.21 8.62 2.97
N TRP A 205 -14.31 7.78 2.43
CA TRP A 205 -14.49 7.10 1.15
C TRP A 205 -15.67 6.14 1.21
N TYR A 206 -15.70 5.24 2.20
CA TYR A 206 -16.81 4.30 2.40
C TYR A 206 -18.15 5.01 2.63
N ASP A 207 -18.16 6.08 3.42
CA ASP A 207 -19.35 6.88 3.69
C ASP A 207 -19.86 7.59 2.42
N SER A 208 -18.98 7.88 1.45
CA SER A 208 -19.35 8.45 0.15
C SER A 208 -19.82 7.43 -0.89
N CYS A 209 -19.59 6.14 -0.67
CA CYS A 209 -20.06 5.08 -1.57
C CYS A 209 -21.58 4.91 -1.49
N ASP A 210 -22.20 4.53 -2.61
CA ASP A 210 -23.60 4.16 -2.67
C ASP A 210 -23.87 2.76 -2.07
N GLU A 211 -25.12 2.30 -2.11
CA GLU A 211 -25.48 0.99 -1.55
C GLU A 211 -24.86 -0.19 -2.32
N ALA A 212 -24.77 -0.09 -3.65
CA ALA A 212 -24.23 -1.15 -4.50
C ALA A 212 -22.73 -1.35 -4.27
N GLU A 213 -21.97 -0.26 -4.20
CA GLU A 213 -20.54 -0.26 -3.93
C GLU A 213 -20.22 -0.72 -2.50
N ARG A 214 -21.02 -0.29 -1.51
CA ARG A 214 -20.88 -0.78 -0.13
C ARG A 214 -21.13 -2.28 -0.05
N ARG A 215 -22.11 -2.80 -0.80
CA ARG A 215 -22.37 -4.23 -0.91
C ARG A 215 -21.20 -4.97 -1.54
N GLN A 216 -20.63 -4.44 -2.63
CA GLN A 216 -19.43 -5.00 -3.27
C GLN A 216 -18.24 -5.07 -2.31
N ILE A 217 -17.96 -3.97 -1.59
CA ILE A 217 -16.91 -3.92 -0.56
C ILE A 217 -17.19 -4.95 0.54
N GLY A 218 -18.45 -5.12 0.96
CA GLY A 218 -18.85 -6.11 1.95
C GLY A 218 -18.57 -7.55 1.51
N ILE A 219 -18.97 -7.92 0.28
CA ILE A 219 -18.72 -9.25 -0.29
C ILE A 219 -17.22 -9.52 -0.42
N ALA A 220 -16.47 -8.55 -0.98
CA ALA A 220 -15.02 -8.66 -1.13
C ALA A 220 -14.33 -8.81 0.23
N SER A 221 -14.69 -8.00 1.22
CA SER A 221 -14.11 -8.05 2.57
C SER A 221 -14.37 -9.39 3.26
N TYR A 222 -15.58 -9.93 3.13
CA TYR A 222 -15.90 -11.26 3.67
C TYR A 222 -15.01 -12.35 3.05
N HIS A 223 -14.87 -12.35 1.73
CA HIS A 223 -14.02 -13.32 1.04
C HIS A 223 -12.55 -13.16 1.43
N THR A 224 -12.04 -11.93 1.55
CA THR A 224 -10.68 -11.66 2.01
C THR A 224 -10.42 -12.24 3.40
N VAL A 225 -11.34 -12.07 4.36
CA VAL A 225 -11.22 -12.65 5.70
C VAL A 225 -11.07 -14.18 5.62
N GLN A 226 -11.89 -14.86 4.83
CA GLN A 226 -11.80 -16.32 4.69
C GLN A 226 -10.46 -16.76 4.09
N VAL A 227 -10.05 -16.14 2.97
CA VAL A 227 -8.80 -16.46 2.28
C VAL A 227 -7.58 -16.18 3.17
N THR A 228 -7.54 -15.06 3.89
CA THR A 228 -6.44 -14.73 4.80
C THR A 228 -6.33 -15.72 5.95
N GLY A 229 -7.46 -16.19 6.50
CA GLY A 229 -7.45 -17.23 7.54
C GLY A 229 -6.86 -18.55 7.03
N ILE A 230 -7.30 -18.99 5.84
CA ILE A 230 -6.77 -20.21 5.20
C ILE A 230 -5.28 -20.07 4.91
N ALA A 231 -4.85 -18.93 4.37
CA ALA A 231 -3.44 -18.67 4.10
C ALA A 231 -2.59 -18.74 5.39
N CYS A 232 -3.04 -18.15 6.49
CA CYS A 232 -2.34 -18.23 7.79
C CYS A 232 -2.21 -19.68 8.28
N MET A 233 -3.27 -20.49 8.15
CA MET A 233 -3.23 -21.92 8.50
C MET A 233 -2.24 -22.71 7.64
N ILE A 234 -2.23 -22.46 6.32
CA ILE A 234 -1.30 -23.12 5.40
C ILE A 234 0.15 -22.74 5.75
N PHE A 235 0.44 -21.46 5.96
CA PHE A 235 1.79 -21.01 6.34
C PHE A 235 2.24 -21.62 7.67
N MET A 236 1.36 -21.68 8.67
CA MET A 236 1.63 -22.35 9.94
C MET A 236 2.00 -23.82 9.74
N LEU A 237 1.23 -24.55 8.93
CA LEU A 237 1.49 -25.96 8.65
C LEU A 237 2.83 -26.15 7.93
N ILE A 238 3.13 -25.31 6.94
CA ILE A 238 4.40 -25.34 6.22
C ILE A 238 5.57 -25.09 7.18
N PHE A 239 5.50 -24.06 8.02
CA PHE A 239 6.57 -23.76 8.97
C PHE A 239 6.73 -24.82 10.05
N MET A 240 5.63 -25.44 10.50
CA MET A 240 5.68 -26.57 11.43
C MET A 240 6.43 -27.76 10.81
N MET A 241 6.11 -28.12 9.55
CA MET A 241 6.78 -29.22 8.85
C MET A 241 8.25 -28.91 8.57
N LEU A 242 8.54 -27.69 8.11
CA LEU A 242 9.92 -27.25 7.87
C LEU A 242 10.74 -27.21 9.18
N GLY A 243 10.12 -26.81 10.28
CA GLY A 243 10.74 -26.76 11.60
C GLY A 243 11.18 -28.12 12.15
N MET A 244 10.61 -29.22 11.65
CA MET A 244 11.07 -30.58 11.99
C MET A 244 12.39 -30.95 11.27
N VAL A 245 12.69 -30.31 10.15
CA VAL A 245 13.84 -30.61 9.29
C VAL A 245 14.95 -29.56 9.46
N ILE A 246 14.59 -28.32 9.79
CA ILE A 246 15.49 -27.17 9.85
C ILE A 246 15.19 -26.36 11.11
N GLU A 247 16.23 -25.90 11.81
CA GLU A 247 16.11 -25.00 12.96
C GLU A 247 15.74 -23.57 12.50
N ILE A 248 14.45 -23.34 12.25
CA ILE A 248 13.92 -22.06 11.73
C ILE A 248 13.56 -21.08 12.87
N GLY A 249 13.63 -21.55 14.13
CA GLY A 249 13.21 -20.79 15.31
C GLY A 249 11.69 -20.68 15.45
N LEU A 250 11.23 -20.04 16.53
CA LEU A 250 9.81 -19.95 16.87
C LEU A 250 9.07 -18.81 16.13
N LEU A 251 9.79 -17.77 15.69
CA LEU A 251 9.21 -16.55 15.13
C LEU A 251 8.33 -16.79 13.88
N PRO A 252 8.75 -17.61 12.89
CA PRO A 252 7.94 -17.84 11.69
C PRO A 252 6.60 -18.52 11.96
N MET A 253 6.47 -19.24 13.09
CA MET A 253 5.19 -19.80 13.54
C MET A 253 4.33 -18.76 14.25
N LEU A 254 4.93 -17.90 15.10
CA LEU A 254 4.17 -16.91 15.88
C LEU A 254 3.54 -15.81 15.03
N VAL A 255 4.24 -15.32 14.01
CA VAL A 255 3.75 -14.21 13.16
C VAL A 255 2.39 -14.51 12.51
N PRO A 256 2.20 -15.60 11.73
CA PRO A 256 0.90 -15.93 11.15
C PRO A 256 -0.16 -16.23 12.22
N ALA A 257 0.23 -16.81 13.37
CA ALA A 257 -0.68 -17.05 14.49
C ALA A 257 -1.27 -15.74 15.04
N PHE A 258 -0.43 -14.73 15.26
CA PHE A 258 -0.87 -13.43 15.75
C PHE A 258 -1.72 -12.68 14.72
N ILE A 259 -1.35 -12.72 13.45
CA ILE A 259 -2.15 -12.11 12.37
C ILE A 259 -3.55 -12.73 12.35
N TRP A 260 -3.63 -14.06 12.39
CA TRP A 260 -4.91 -14.76 12.39
C TRP A 260 -5.73 -14.48 13.65
N MET A 261 -5.08 -14.44 14.81
CA MET A 261 -5.73 -14.09 16.09
C MET A 261 -6.32 -12.68 16.06
N ILE A 262 -5.54 -11.67 15.62
CA ILE A 262 -5.99 -10.28 15.50
C ILE A 262 -7.19 -10.21 14.55
N GLN A 263 -7.13 -10.93 13.42
CA GLN A 263 -8.21 -10.99 12.46
C GLN A 263 -9.50 -11.55 13.07
N VAL A 264 -9.43 -12.68 13.78
CA VAL A 264 -10.57 -13.32 14.44
C VAL A 264 -11.18 -12.40 15.50
N ILE A 265 -10.36 -11.83 16.39
CA ILE A 265 -10.82 -10.92 17.44
C ILE A 265 -11.51 -9.69 16.82
N THR A 266 -10.87 -9.07 15.83
CA THR A 266 -11.39 -7.87 15.16
C THR A 266 -12.72 -8.16 14.47
N TYR A 267 -12.84 -9.30 13.80
CA TYR A 267 -14.08 -9.72 13.16
C TYR A 267 -15.22 -9.84 14.17
N HIS A 268 -15.03 -10.62 15.24
CA HIS A 268 -16.09 -10.82 16.24
C HIS A 268 -16.48 -9.54 16.99
N VAL A 269 -15.51 -8.69 17.34
CA VAL A 269 -15.79 -7.38 17.96
C VAL A 269 -16.57 -6.49 17.01
N SER A 270 -16.23 -6.51 15.72
CA SER A 270 -16.92 -5.69 14.71
C SER A 270 -18.33 -6.20 14.43
N CYS A 271 -18.55 -7.52 14.38
CA CYS A 271 -19.89 -8.10 14.26
C CYS A 271 -20.79 -7.72 15.45
N LYS A 272 -20.28 -7.78 16.68
CA LYS A 272 -21.04 -7.34 17.87
C LYS A 272 -21.42 -5.86 17.80
N LYS A 273 -20.48 -5.00 17.37
CA LYS A 273 -20.76 -3.57 17.17
C LYS A 273 -21.81 -3.35 16.09
N ALA A 274 -21.71 -4.06 14.96
CA ALA A 274 -22.67 -3.98 13.87
C ALA A 274 -24.07 -4.41 14.30
N GLN A 275 -24.19 -5.52 15.02
CA GLN A 275 -25.46 -5.99 15.57
C GLN A 275 -26.11 -4.96 16.50
N LYS A 276 -25.32 -4.33 17.38
CA LYS A 276 -25.84 -3.28 18.25
C LYS A 276 -26.40 -2.09 17.46
N MET A 277 -25.68 -1.63 16.44
CA MET A 277 -26.14 -0.53 15.58
C MET A 277 -27.39 -0.86 14.75
N MET A 278 -27.71 -2.14 14.54
CA MET A 278 -28.94 -2.56 13.86
C MET A 278 -30.14 -2.67 14.80
N ASN A 279 -29.89 -2.81 16.11
CA ASN A 279 -30.92 -2.96 17.13
C ASN A 279 -31.28 -1.63 17.81
N ASP A 280 -30.45 -0.60 17.64
CA ASP A 280 -30.67 0.79 18.07
C ASP A 280 -31.34 1.61 16.94
#